data_AF-U7QR50-F1
#
_entry.id   AF-U7QR50-F1
#
_cell.length_a   1.000
_cell.length_b   1.000
_cell.length_c   1.000
_cell.angle_alpha   90.00
_cell.angle_beta   90.00
_cell.angle_gamma   90.00
#
_symmetry.space_group_name_H-M   'P 1'
#
loop_
_entity.id
_entity.type
_entity.pdbx_description
1 polymer ?
#
loop_
_entity_poly.entity_id
_entity_poly.type
_entity_poly.pdbx_seq_one_letter_code
_entity_poly.pdbx_strand_id
1 'polypeptide(L)'
;MSEETNDKPLLNKSQSAGDVTISGNEDPLVNFVNTTEGTTSINQSRTIIYNYFYEKRTVTTSTEDDLDDNLICPYQGLYHFNPENSEYFFGREVFVEELYQYTETRNFIPVLGASGSGKSSVILAGLVPKLVEAGRWQFTHFRPGNEPFLALAQALVPLYEPNLEKTELIAQARKLSGYFQDNTVP
;
A
#
# COMPACT_ATOMS: atom_id res chain seq x y z
N MET A 1 -5.08 -54.14 -18.76
CA MET A 1 -4.68 -53.53 -20.03
C MET A 1 -5.49 -52.27 -20.17
N SER A 2 -4.90 -51.15 -19.77
CA SER A 2 -5.54 -49.83 -19.74
C SER A 2 -4.44 -48.84 -20.10
N GLU A 3 -4.57 -48.31 -21.31
CA GLU A 3 -3.67 -47.36 -21.96
C GLU A 3 -3.72 -46.01 -21.26
N GLU A 4 -2.54 -45.45 -21.00
CA GLU A 4 -2.32 -44.08 -20.56
C GLU A 4 -1.83 -43.29 -21.77
N THR A 5 -2.73 -42.55 -22.44
CA THR A 5 -2.35 -41.61 -23.49
C THR A 5 -2.35 -40.20 -22.92
N ASN A 6 -1.13 -39.68 -22.81
CA ASN A 6 -0.78 -38.34 -22.38
C ASN A 6 -1.17 -37.34 -23.49
N ASP A 7 -2.24 -36.56 -23.29
CA ASP A 7 -2.68 -35.53 -24.24
C ASP A 7 -2.50 -34.14 -23.62
N LYS A 8 -1.51 -33.39 -24.13
CA LYS A 8 -1.25 -31.99 -23.79
C LYS A 8 -2.21 -31.09 -24.58
N PRO A 9 -3.00 -30.19 -23.96
CA PRO A 9 -3.69 -29.16 -24.73
C PRO A 9 -2.83 -27.91 -24.93
N LEU A 10 -2.42 -27.77 -26.19
CA LEU A 10 -2.38 -26.58 -27.07
C LEU A 10 -2.14 -25.17 -26.50
N LEU A 11 -1.01 -24.64 -26.98
CA LEU A 11 -0.57 -23.26 -27.15
C LEU A 11 -1.71 -22.33 -27.62
N ASN A 12 -2.11 -21.34 -26.80
CA ASN A 12 -2.99 -20.25 -27.25
C ASN A 12 -2.19 -18.99 -27.59
N LYS A 13 -2.62 -18.35 -28.67
CA LYS A 13 -1.88 -17.41 -29.53
C LYS A 13 -1.46 -16.12 -28.83
N SER A 14 -0.23 -15.71 -29.11
CA SER A 14 0.30 -14.37 -28.85
C SER A 14 -0.41 -13.33 -29.73
N GLN A 15 -0.99 -12.31 -29.11
CA GLN A 15 -1.29 -11.04 -29.75
C GLN A 15 -0.29 -10.00 -29.22
N SER A 16 0.43 -9.38 -30.15
CA SER A 16 1.46 -8.38 -29.90
C SER A 16 0.84 -7.00 -29.78
N ALA A 17 1.15 -6.30 -28.70
CA ALA A 17 1.15 -4.84 -28.63
C ALA A 17 2.19 -4.41 -27.58
N GLY A 18 3.40 -4.08 -28.05
CA GLY A 18 4.49 -3.53 -27.24
C GLY A 18 5.38 -4.61 -26.60
N ASP A 19 6.68 -4.45 -26.76
CA ASP A 19 7.74 -5.42 -26.46
C ASP A 19 7.86 -5.72 -24.94
N VAL A 20 6.99 -6.60 -24.44
CA VAL A 20 7.03 -7.13 -23.07
C VAL A 20 7.26 -8.65 -23.17
N THR A 21 8.52 -9.06 -23.14
CA THR A 21 8.90 -10.46 -22.97
C THR A 21 8.86 -10.82 -21.49
N ILE A 22 7.93 -11.69 -21.10
CA ILE A 22 7.88 -12.32 -19.77
C ILE A 22 8.59 -13.67 -19.91
N SER A 23 9.78 -13.80 -19.33
CA SER A 23 10.50 -15.08 -19.25
C SER A 23 10.84 -15.33 -17.80
N GLY A 24 10.18 -16.29 -17.18
CA GLY A 24 10.63 -16.87 -15.92
C GLY A 24 11.68 -17.93 -16.22
N ASN A 25 12.84 -17.84 -15.58
CA ASN A 25 13.75 -18.95 -15.32
C ASN A 25 14.71 -18.55 -14.18
N GLU A 26 15.03 -19.54 -13.36
CA GLU A 26 15.74 -19.40 -12.09
C GLU A 26 17.26 -19.38 -12.33
N ASP A 27 17.93 -18.36 -11.77
CA ASP A 27 19.29 -18.37 -11.19
C ASP A 27 19.97 -16.98 -11.31
N PRO A 28 20.58 -16.45 -10.23
CA PRO A 28 21.09 -15.08 -10.19
C PRO A 28 22.59 -15.02 -10.49
N LEU A 29 22.99 -14.29 -11.54
CA LEU A 29 24.34 -13.76 -11.66
C LEU A 29 24.31 -12.23 -11.51
N VAL A 30 24.74 -11.79 -10.33
CA VAL A 30 24.91 -10.38 -9.96
C VAL A 30 26.27 -9.90 -10.49
N ASN A 31 26.28 -8.94 -11.40
CA ASN A 31 27.51 -8.22 -11.78
C ASN A 31 27.44 -6.77 -11.32
N PHE A 32 28.27 -6.42 -10.35
CA PHE A 32 28.62 -5.04 -9.99
C PHE A 32 29.65 -4.50 -11.00
N VAL A 33 29.53 -3.22 -11.38
CA VAL A 33 30.56 -2.53 -12.18
C VAL A 33 30.95 -1.22 -11.51
N ASN A 34 32.25 -1.10 -11.22
CA ASN A 34 32.92 0.11 -10.74
C ASN A 34 33.07 1.14 -11.87
N THR A 35 32.94 2.42 -11.53
CA THR A 35 33.16 3.54 -12.45
C THR A 35 34.64 3.82 -12.65
N THR A 36 35.09 3.85 -13.91
CA THR A 36 36.24 4.69 -14.33
C THR A 36 36.10 5.07 -15.81
N GLU A 37 35.97 6.38 -16.01
CA GLU A 37 36.27 7.23 -17.17
C GLU A 37 36.12 6.71 -18.62
N GLY A 38 35.29 7.44 -19.38
CA GLY A 38 35.44 7.59 -20.83
C GLY A 38 34.50 6.73 -21.69
N THR A 39 33.80 7.41 -22.62
CA THR A 39 32.90 6.89 -23.67
C THR A 39 31.47 6.54 -23.26
N THR A 40 30.53 7.46 -23.56
CA THR A 40 29.08 7.24 -23.48
C THR A 40 28.63 6.23 -24.53
N SER A 41 28.51 4.96 -24.14
CA SER A 41 27.62 4.03 -24.82
C SER A 41 26.24 4.15 -24.17
N ILE A 42 25.23 4.52 -24.96
CA ILE A 42 23.83 4.44 -24.51
C ILE A 42 23.45 2.96 -24.54
N ASN A 43 23.93 2.21 -23.56
CA ASN A 43 23.39 0.89 -23.26
C ASN A 43 21.97 1.15 -22.75
N GLN A 44 20.96 0.80 -23.55
CA GLN A 44 19.56 0.73 -23.13
C GLN A 44 19.48 -0.21 -21.92
N SER A 45 19.66 0.37 -20.74
CA SER A 45 19.67 -0.33 -19.48
C SER A 45 18.23 -0.69 -19.18
N ARG A 46 17.87 -1.94 -19.48
CA ARG A 46 16.56 -2.49 -19.15
C ARG A 46 16.48 -2.54 -17.62
N THR A 47 15.84 -1.52 -17.03
CA THR A 47 15.54 -1.52 -15.59
C THR A 47 14.42 -2.52 -15.38
N ILE A 48 14.74 -3.68 -14.82
CA ILE A 48 13.75 -4.69 -14.44
C ILE A 48 13.34 -4.38 -13.00
N ILE A 49 12.12 -3.89 -12.82
CA ILE A 49 11.52 -3.73 -11.49
C ILE A 49 10.87 -5.07 -11.14
N TYR A 50 11.45 -5.79 -10.19
CA TYR A 50 10.82 -6.98 -9.62
C TYR A 50 9.76 -6.56 -8.61
N ASN A 51 8.49 -6.75 -8.95
CA ASN A 51 7.39 -6.55 -8.02
C ASN A 51 7.18 -7.86 -7.24
N TYR A 52 7.82 -7.98 -6.08
CA TYR A 52 7.55 -9.09 -5.15
C TYR A 52 6.16 -8.89 -4.54
N PHE A 53 5.18 -9.66 -4.99
CA PHE A 53 3.85 -9.68 -4.39
C PHE A 53 3.92 -10.53 -3.12
N TYR A 54 4.17 -9.89 -1.98
CA TYR A 54 4.21 -10.57 -0.68
C TYR A 54 2.79 -10.67 -0.12
N GLU A 55 2.10 -11.79 -0.31
CA GLU A 55 0.84 -12.03 0.39
C GLU A 55 1.11 -12.14 1.90
N LYS A 56 0.55 -11.23 2.72
CA LYS A 56 0.64 -11.32 4.19
C LYS A 56 -0.14 -12.56 4.64
N ARG A 57 0.53 -13.72 4.67
CA ARG A 57 0.03 -14.92 5.34
C ARG A 57 0.33 -14.81 6.82
N THR A 58 -0.70 -14.92 7.65
CA THR A 58 -0.54 -15.36 9.03
C THR A 58 0.04 -16.78 8.96
N VAL A 59 1.35 -16.90 9.15
CA VAL A 59 2.01 -18.20 9.25
C VAL A 59 1.70 -18.73 10.64
N THR A 60 0.87 -19.77 10.75
CA THR A 60 0.82 -20.61 11.95
C THR A 60 2.01 -21.55 11.86
N THR A 61 3.11 -21.19 12.52
CA THR A 61 4.36 -21.95 12.50
C THR A 61 4.20 -23.25 13.28
N SER A 62 3.86 -24.34 12.58
CA SER A 62 3.95 -25.70 13.15
C SER A 62 5.41 -26.16 13.16
N THR A 63 6.17 -25.70 14.14
CA THR A 63 7.43 -26.32 14.53
C THR A 63 7.48 -26.37 16.04
N GLU A 64 7.60 -27.60 16.56
CA GLU A 64 7.81 -27.92 17.97
C GLU A 64 9.07 -27.20 18.49
N ASP A 65 8.90 -25.99 19.00
CA ASP A 65 9.76 -25.26 19.93
C ASP A 65 8.92 -24.08 20.44
N ASP A 66 8.97 -23.77 21.74
CA ASP A 66 8.06 -22.90 22.50
C ASP A 66 7.99 -21.42 22.04
N LEU A 67 7.63 -21.15 20.79
CA LEU A 67 7.28 -19.84 20.27
C LEU A 67 5.75 -19.73 20.32
N ASP A 68 5.26 -18.76 21.09
CA ASP A 68 3.86 -18.38 21.11
C ASP A 68 3.37 -18.21 19.65
N ASP A 69 2.46 -19.07 19.19
CA ASP A 69 1.87 -19.01 17.85
C ASP A 69 1.16 -17.66 17.56
N ASN A 70 1.08 -16.77 18.56
CA ASN A 70 0.62 -15.40 18.43
C ASN A 70 1.74 -14.36 18.23
N LEU A 71 3.00 -14.77 18.04
CA LEU A 71 4.11 -13.83 17.87
C LEU A 71 3.99 -13.09 16.52
N ILE A 72 3.58 -11.83 16.57
CA ILE A 72 3.42 -10.98 15.39
C ILE A 72 4.81 -10.68 14.82
N CYS A 73 4.99 -10.95 13.52
CA CYS A 73 6.24 -10.58 12.84
C CYS A 73 6.39 -9.04 12.83
N PRO A 74 7.47 -8.49 13.43
CA PRO A 74 7.63 -7.03 13.56
C PRO A 74 8.00 -6.36 12.22
N TYR A 75 8.55 -7.13 11.27
CA TYR A 75 9.00 -6.60 9.99
C TYR A 75 7.87 -6.59 8.95
N GLN A 76 7.51 -5.40 8.46
CA GLN A 76 6.43 -5.23 7.47
C GLN A 76 6.90 -5.34 6.00
N GLY A 77 8.20 -5.51 5.74
CA GLY A 77 8.74 -5.57 4.39
C GLY A 77 8.48 -4.27 3.60
N LEU A 78 7.85 -4.39 2.43
CA LEU A 78 7.48 -3.25 1.57
C LEU A 78 6.14 -2.60 1.98
N TYR A 79 5.41 -3.18 2.92
CA TYR A 79 4.19 -2.58 3.43
C TYR A 79 4.51 -1.39 4.32
N HIS A 80 3.61 -0.41 4.31
CA HIS A 80 3.68 0.67 5.28
C HIS A 80 3.22 0.15 6.65
N PHE A 81 3.71 0.79 7.70
CA PHE A 81 3.18 0.56 9.04
C PHE A 81 1.80 1.23 9.14
N ASN A 82 0.84 0.50 9.71
CA ASN A 82 -0.51 0.98 9.99
C ASN A 82 -0.59 1.45 11.45
N PRO A 83 -1.70 2.11 11.87
CA PRO A 83 -1.88 2.51 13.26
C PRO A 83 -1.73 1.36 14.26
N GLU A 84 -2.11 0.14 13.88
CA GLU A 84 -2.03 -1.05 14.74
C GLU A 84 -0.60 -1.51 15.00
N ASN A 85 0.36 -1.10 14.16
CA ASN A 85 1.77 -1.48 14.27
C ASN A 85 2.63 -0.31 14.81
N SER A 86 2.02 0.68 15.46
CA SER A 86 2.71 1.90 15.91
C SER A 86 3.84 1.62 16.89
N GLU A 87 3.72 0.56 17.70
CA GLU A 87 4.76 0.13 18.65
C GLU A 87 6.08 -0.27 17.98
N TYR A 88 6.04 -0.66 16.70
CA TYR A 88 7.20 -1.04 15.91
C TYR A 88 7.74 0.10 15.03
N PHE A 89 7.15 1.30 15.10
CA PHE A 89 7.54 2.45 14.28
C PHE A 89 8.41 3.43 15.08
N PHE A 90 9.70 3.51 14.74
CA PHE A 90 10.70 4.32 15.45
C PHE A 90 11.62 5.13 14.52
N GLY A 91 12.34 6.10 15.09
CA GLY A 91 13.35 6.93 14.43
C GLY A 91 12.79 8.13 13.66
N ARG A 92 11.49 8.41 13.78
CA ARG A 92 10.77 9.52 13.12
C ARG A 92 9.97 10.39 14.09
N GLU A 93 10.23 10.28 15.38
CA GLU A 93 9.47 10.92 16.47
C GLU A 93 9.48 12.45 16.34
N VAL A 94 10.65 13.04 16.06
CA VAL A 94 10.79 14.49 15.88
C VAL A 94 9.95 15.00 14.70
N PHE A 95 9.92 14.25 13.60
CA PHE A 95 9.13 14.64 12.42
C PHE A 95 7.63 14.46 12.66
N VAL A 96 7.23 13.41 13.40
CA VAL A 96 5.84 13.21 13.83
C VAL A 96 5.39 14.33 14.76
N GLU A 97 6.25 14.78 15.69
CA GLU A 97 5.96 15.94 16.55
C GLU A 97 5.73 17.20 15.71
N GLU A 98 6.61 17.49 14.76
CA GLU A 98 6.45 18.65 13.87
C GLU A 98 5.13 18.61 13.10
N LEU A 99 4.79 17.45 12.52
CA LEU A 99 3.52 17.25 11.83
C LEU A 99 2.33 17.47 12.76
N TYR A 100 2.38 16.96 13.99
CA TYR A 100 1.34 17.16 15.00
C TYR A 100 1.13 18.64 15.29
N GLN A 101 2.20 19.43 15.49
CA GLN A 101 2.08 20.88 15.70
C GLN A 101 1.46 21.61 14.50
N TYR A 102 1.74 21.16 13.27
CA TYR A 102 1.07 21.73 12.09
C TYR A 102 -0.44 21.44 12.07
N THR A 103 -0.91 20.32 12.61
CA THR A 103 -2.35 20.03 12.68
C THR A 103 -3.12 21.00 13.57
N GLU A 104 -2.45 21.66 14.52
CA GLU A 104 -3.07 22.67 15.39
C GLU A 104 -3.39 23.98 14.67
N THR A 105 -2.68 24.27 13.57
CA THR A 105 -2.73 25.57 12.90
C THR A 105 -3.16 25.50 11.44
N ARG A 106 -3.18 24.29 10.85
CA ARG A 106 -3.42 24.08 9.42
C ARG A 106 -4.43 22.97 9.17
N ASN A 107 -5.38 23.24 8.28
CA ASN A 107 -6.39 22.27 7.83
C ASN A 107 -5.90 21.38 6.68
N PHE A 108 -4.72 21.70 6.10
CA PHE A 108 -4.15 20.95 4.99
C PHE A 108 -2.62 20.94 5.09
N ILE A 109 -2.04 19.73 5.05
CA ILE A 109 -0.59 19.50 5.20
C ILE A 109 -0.14 18.54 4.10
N PRO A 110 0.54 19.00 3.04
CA PRO A 110 1.09 18.11 2.02
C PRO A 110 2.36 17.42 2.55
N VAL A 111 2.44 16.09 2.40
CA VAL A 111 3.63 15.28 2.74
C VAL A 111 4.24 14.73 1.46
N LEU A 112 5.44 15.21 1.10
CA LEU A 112 6.10 14.90 -0.16
C LEU A 112 7.40 14.10 0.07
N GLY A 113 7.80 13.29 -0.91
CA GLY A 113 9.02 12.49 -0.84
C GLY A 113 9.02 11.29 -1.79
N ALA A 114 10.20 10.72 -2.03
CA ALA A 114 10.40 9.59 -2.94
C ALA A 114 9.50 8.39 -2.61
N SER A 115 9.19 7.55 -3.61
CA SER A 115 8.47 6.29 -3.37
C SER A 115 9.26 5.43 -2.36
N GLY A 116 8.56 4.77 -1.44
CA GLY A 116 9.21 3.96 -0.39
C GLY A 116 9.87 4.75 0.74
N SER A 117 9.86 6.10 0.75
CA SER A 117 10.48 6.90 1.81
C SER A 117 9.75 6.86 3.16
N GLY A 118 8.71 6.03 3.31
CA GLY A 118 7.96 5.87 4.56
C GLY A 118 6.88 6.93 4.84
N LYS A 119 6.45 7.73 3.86
CA LYS A 119 5.41 8.78 4.06
C LYS A 119 4.14 8.24 4.69
N SER A 120 3.59 7.16 4.12
CA SER A 120 2.39 6.53 4.64
C SER A 120 2.62 5.99 6.05
N SER A 121 3.79 5.38 6.33
CA SER A 121 4.13 4.90 7.68
C SER A 121 4.21 6.04 8.70
N VAL A 122 4.85 7.17 8.37
CA VAL A 122 4.91 8.34 9.26
C VAL A 122 3.52 8.85 9.60
N ILE A 123 2.63 8.93 8.60
CA ILE A 123 1.27 9.40 8.82
C ILE A 123 0.48 8.36 9.63
N LEU A 124 0.45 7.12 9.17
CA LEU A 124 -0.45 6.09 9.70
C LEU A 124 0.01 5.48 11.01
N ALA A 125 1.31 5.23 11.19
CA ALA A 125 1.85 4.62 12.41
C ALA A 125 2.45 5.64 13.38
N GLY A 126 2.75 6.86 12.91
CA GLY A 126 3.28 7.93 13.75
C GLY A 126 2.22 8.96 14.14
N LEU A 127 1.74 9.73 13.16
CA LEU A 127 0.87 10.88 13.41
C LEU A 127 -0.54 10.46 13.86
N VAL A 128 -1.15 9.48 13.20
CA VAL A 128 -2.53 9.06 13.47
C VAL A 128 -2.73 8.56 14.91
N PRO A 129 -1.91 7.63 15.44
CA PRO A 129 -2.04 7.19 16.83
C PRO A 129 -1.98 8.36 17.81
N LYS A 130 -1.08 9.31 17.58
CA LYS A 130 -0.95 10.52 18.41
C LYS A 130 -2.18 11.43 18.34
N LEU A 131 -2.77 11.61 17.16
CA LEU A 131 -4.01 12.39 17.00
C LEU A 131 -5.21 11.71 17.69
N VAL A 132 -5.29 10.38 17.62
CA VAL A 132 -6.33 9.59 18.29
C VAL A 132 -6.16 9.66 19.80
N GLU A 133 -4.94 9.56 20.33
CA GLU A 133 -4.64 9.69 21.76
C GLU A 133 -5.01 11.08 22.30
N ALA A 134 -4.84 12.13 21.50
CA ALA A 134 -5.30 13.48 21.85
C ALA A 134 -6.84 13.60 21.97
N GLY A 135 -7.61 12.58 21.55
CA GLY A 135 -9.04 12.41 21.86
C GLY A 135 -10.02 13.32 21.10
N ARG A 136 -9.53 14.17 20.18
CA ARG A 136 -10.34 15.16 19.44
C ARG A 136 -10.42 14.91 17.93
N TRP A 137 -9.75 13.88 17.43
CA TRP A 137 -9.66 13.57 16.01
C TRP A 137 -10.38 12.26 15.68
N GLN A 138 -11.17 12.28 14.60
CA GLN A 138 -11.58 11.07 13.90
C GLN A 138 -10.61 10.83 12.74
N PHE A 139 -10.28 9.57 12.48
CA PHE A 139 -9.34 9.20 11.43
C PHE A 139 -10.00 8.36 10.35
N THR A 140 -9.79 8.76 9.09
CA THR A 140 -10.06 7.95 7.90
C THR A 140 -9.01 8.28 6.84
N HIS A 141 -8.88 7.43 5.84
CA HIS A 141 -8.01 7.68 4.69
C HIS A 141 -8.65 7.10 3.43
N PHE A 142 -8.29 7.65 2.28
CA PHE A 142 -8.77 7.17 0.99
C PHE A 142 -7.68 7.30 -0.06
N ARG A 143 -7.82 6.53 -1.13
CA ARG A 143 -7.04 6.72 -2.36
C ARG A 143 -7.99 7.26 -3.42
N PRO A 144 -7.73 8.45 -4.01
CA PRO A 144 -8.66 9.08 -4.94
C PRO A 144 -9.09 8.19 -6.11
N GLY A 145 -8.16 7.44 -6.72
CA GLY A 145 -8.47 6.56 -7.85
C GLY A 145 -9.14 7.30 -9.03
N ASN A 146 -10.02 6.60 -9.76
CA ASN A 146 -10.75 7.16 -10.90
C ASN A 146 -12.01 7.95 -10.48
N GLU A 147 -12.52 7.73 -9.28
CA GLU A 147 -13.72 8.38 -8.73
C GLU A 147 -13.39 9.07 -7.39
N PRO A 148 -12.65 10.19 -7.41
CA PRO A 148 -12.08 10.80 -6.21
C PRO A 148 -13.12 11.21 -5.16
N PHE A 149 -14.24 11.76 -5.60
CA PHE A 149 -15.33 12.19 -4.72
C PHE A 149 -16.10 11.00 -4.11
N LEU A 150 -16.23 9.91 -4.86
CA LEU A 150 -16.85 8.69 -4.33
C LEU A 150 -15.93 8.04 -3.30
N ALA A 151 -14.63 7.94 -3.59
CA ALA A 151 -13.65 7.39 -2.65
C ALA A 151 -13.57 8.22 -1.37
N LEU A 152 -13.63 9.55 -1.47
CA LEU A 152 -13.72 10.44 -0.31
C LEU A 152 -15.02 10.21 0.48
N ALA A 153 -16.17 10.16 -0.20
CA ALA A 153 -17.45 9.94 0.46
C ALA A 153 -17.50 8.57 1.18
N GLN A 154 -17.00 7.51 0.56
CA GLN A 154 -16.90 6.17 1.15
C GLN A 154 -16.05 6.16 2.43
N ALA A 155 -15.02 7.00 2.50
CA ALA A 155 -14.17 7.13 3.68
C ALA A 155 -14.81 7.96 4.79
N LEU A 156 -15.66 8.95 4.46
CA LEU A 156 -16.28 9.87 5.41
C LEU A 156 -17.58 9.34 6.01
N VAL A 157 -18.46 8.70 5.21
CA VAL A 157 -19.79 8.24 5.67
C VAL A 157 -19.72 7.40 6.96
N PRO A 158 -18.82 6.40 7.08
CA PRO A 158 -18.74 5.59 8.29
C PRO A 158 -18.39 6.38 9.57
N LEU A 159 -17.77 7.56 9.44
CA LEU A 159 -17.36 8.36 10.59
C LEU A 159 -18.53 9.08 11.27
N TYR A 160 -19.53 9.50 10.50
CA TYR A 160 -20.68 10.25 11.02
C TYR A 160 -21.99 9.43 11.01
N GLU A 161 -22.05 8.32 10.27
CA GLU A 161 -23.16 7.36 10.27
C GLU A 161 -22.67 5.92 10.57
N PRO A 162 -22.20 5.63 11.80
CA PRO A 162 -21.56 4.35 12.13
C PRO A 162 -22.51 3.14 12.15
N ASN A 163 -23.82 3.38 12.22
CA ASN A 163 -24.84 2.33 12.41
C ASN A 163 -25.61 1.96 11.13
N LEU A 164 -25.25 2.54 9.98
CA LEU A 164 -25.92 2.23 8.71
C LEU A 164 -25.57 0.81 8.23
N GLU A 165 -26.55 0.15 7.62
CA GLU A 165 -26.34 -1.12 6.94
C GLU A 165 -25.41 -0.95 5.73
N LYS A 166 -24.67 -2.00 5.34
CA LYS A 166 -23.67 -1.91 4.26
C LYS A 166 -24.24 -1.38 2.94
N THR A 167 -25.45 -1.80 2.59
CA THR A 167 -26.13 -1.34 1.37
C THR A 167 -26.50 0.14 1.45
N GLU A 168 -26.90 0.61 2.63
CA GLU A 168 -27.26 2.00 2.88
C GLU A 168 -26.03 2.91 2.89
N LEU A 169 -24.90 2.44 3.43
CA LEU A 169 -23.61 3.13 3.34
C LEU A 169 -23.22 3.41 1.88
N ILE A 170 -23.41 2.43 0.99
CA ILE A 170 -23.12 2.60 -0.44
C ILE A 170 -24.04 3.67 -1.06
N ALA A 171 -25.33 3.62 -0.76
CA ALA A 171 -26.29 4.61 -1.26
C ALA A 171 -25.96 6.02 -0.74
N GLN A 172 -25.64 6.14 0.54
CA GLN A 172 -25.27 7.40 1.18
C GLN A 172 -23.95 7.96 0.65
N ALA A 173 -22.94 7.12 0.43
CA ALA A 173 -21.67 7.54 -0.17
C ALA A 173 -21.86 8.06 -1.60
N ARG A 174 -22.71 7.41 -2.41
CA ARG A 174 -23.05 7.92 -3.75
C ARG A 174 -23.76 9.27 -3.69
N LYS A 175 -24.71 9.43 -2.77
CA LYS A 175 -25.41 10.70 -2.55
C LYS A 175 -24.44 11.82 -2.16
N LEU A 176 -23.59 11.59 -1.16
CA LEU A 176 -22.59 12.55 -0.71
C LEU A 176 -21.57 12.89 -1.82
N SER A 177 -21.16 11.89 -2.61
CA SER A 177 -20.29 12.12 -3.77
C SER A 177 -20.89 13.11 -4.78
N GLY A 178 -22.22 13.08 -4.98
CA GLY A 178 -22.91 14.06 -5.83
C GLY A 178 -22.77 15.48 -5.28
N TYR A 179 -22.96 15.66 -3.97
CA TYR A 179 -22.79 16.98 -3.34
C TYR A 179 -21.36 17.53 -3.46
N PHE A 180 -20.34 16.69 -3.37
CA PHE A 180 -18.96 17.13 -3.60
C PHE A 180 -18.68 17.54 -5.04
N GLN A 181 -19.25 16.82 -6.03
CA GLN A 181 -19.10 17.16 -7.45
C GLN A 181 -19.76 18.49 -7.79
N ASP A 182 -20.94 18.72 -7.25
CA ASP A 182 -21.74 19.92 -7.53
C ASP A 182 -21.35 21.11 -6.62
N ASN A 183 -20.45 20.90 -5.66
CA ASN A 183 -20.09 21.86 -4.61
C ASN A 183 -21.32 22.37 -3.82
N THR A 184 -22.25 21.46 -3.53
CA THR A 184 -23.54 21.72 -2.86
C THR A 184 -23.65 21.01 -1.51
N VAL A 185 -22.51 20.77 -0.85
CA VAL A 185 -22.50 20.20 0.49
C VAL A 185 -23.32 21.11 1.42
N PRO A 186 -24.39 20.57 2.05
CA PRO A 186 -25.30 21.36 2.87
C PRO A 186 -24.68 21.87 4.18
#